data_AF-A0A4Q1CJU6-F1
#
_entry.id   AF-A0A4Q1CJU6-F1
#
_cell.length_a   1.000
_cell.length_b   1.000
_cell.length_c   1.000
_cell.angle_alpha   90.00
_cell.angle_beta   90.00
_cell.angle_gamma   90.00
#
_symmetry.space_group_name_H-M   'P 1'
#
loop_
_entity.id
_entity.type
_entity.pdbx_description
1 polymer ?
#
loop_
_entity_poly.entity_id
_entity_poly.type
_entity_poly.pdbx_seq_one_letter_code
_entity_poly.pdbx_strand_id
1 'polypeptide(L)'
;MALPQREKLMEAQFQAFKELGGEAHISEIDRKVTSILDLSEKDSHEIHEGNRTKLAYELAWGRFYLKQVNLLEKLSRGRWSLTAEGFETDKIDTYSIVNNYRPKDSVETELANDLNDDILREETNTEVEKEVQEISIDIKDPFDPKLIDIKSKTMMLKALFERLNHGEIDLFTDFQRQGDLWDITKQSRLIESILIRFPLPAFYFDGSVDDKWLIVDGLQRVSALKNFVIDKNFKGQPFKLANLEFLKNVEGLSYDDLPRDLKRRIDETEITTYIISPGTPIQVKYNLFKRINTSGLFLEPQEIRHALNQGEPAKFVKDLADLPEFKKATCYAIKTERMLDRDFVTRYVSFRLINYNEYEPDLDSFLNKGMSLISTISPVQRNQIKVDFIKAMNACIRLFDKYAFRKRYHIEDTRKPINKALFETWSVTLSKLSEERINSLINDSDSVNLQFIQLMNSDYAFQNSISTSTSDKSRVIKRFSEIQNLVDNLC
;
A
#
# COMPACT_ATOMS: atom_id res chain seq x y z
N MET A 1 -27.05 -10.88 5.25
CA MET A 1 -27.78 -11.73 6.22
C MET A 1 -27.64 -11.01 7.55
N ALA A 2 -28.69 -10.79 8.35
CA ALA A 2 -28.53 -10.02 9.59
C ALA A 2 -27.39 -10.60 10.46
N LEU A 3 -26.60 -9.72 11.08
CA LEU A 3 -25.52 -10.11 11.99
C LEU A 3 -25.98 -11.19 12.97
N PRO A 4 -25.25 -12.32 13.11
CA PRO A 4 -25.63 -13.37 14.02
C PRO A 4 -25.74 -12.88 15.47
N GLN A 5 -26.53 -13.60 16.27
CA GLN A 5 -26.60 -13.33 17.71
C GLN A 5 -25.22 -13.46 18.37
N ARG A 6 -25.02 -12.72 19.47
CA ARG A 6 -23.75 -12.60 20.18
C ARG A 6 -23.13 -13.94 20.55
N GLU A 7 -23.95 -14.90 20.95
CA GLU A 7 -23.56 -16.26 21.30
C GLU A 7 -22.81 -16.93 20.14
N LYS A 8 -23.33 -16.80 18.93
CA LYS A 8 -22.72 -17.37 17.71
C LYS A 8 -21.46 -16.62 17.30
N LEU A 9 -21.44 -15.30 17.48
CA LEU A 9 -20.23 -14.48 17.25
C LEU A 9 -19.12 -14.84 18.25
N MET A 10 -19.47 -15.06 19.52
CA MET A 10 -18.53 -15.46 20.57
C MET A 10 -17.96 -16.86 20.33
N GLU A 11 -18.78 -17.80 19.87
CA GLU A 11 -18.32 -19.14 19.48
C GLU A 11 -17.32 -19.08 18.32
N ALA A 12 -17.67 -18.35 17.25
CA ALA A 12 -16.77 -18.16 16.11
C ALA A 12 -15.49 -17.43 16.50
N GLN A 13 -15.56 -16.48 17.44
CA GLN A 13 -14.41 -15.79 17.96
C GLN A 13 -13.47 -16.72 18.74
N PHE A 14 -14.01 -17.60 19.58
CA PHE A 14 -13.20 -18.59 20.29
C PHE A 14 -12.52 -19.57 19.33
N GLN A 15 -13.23 -20.02 18.29
CA GLN A 15 -12.62 -20.83 17.22
C GLN A 15 -11.54 -20.07 16.45
N ALA A 16 -11.75 -18.77 16.16
CA ALA A 16 -10.75 -17.95 15.50
C ALA A 16 -9.43 -17.91 16.28
N PHE A 17 -9.47 -17.78 17.62
CA PHE A 17 -8.26 -17.87 18.44
C PHE A 17 -7.55 -19.21 18.30
N LYS A 18 -8.28 -20.32 18.33
CA LYS A 18 -7.70 -21.67 18.17
C LYS A 18 -7.01 -21.83 16.82
N GLU A 19 -7.65 -21.38 15.74
CA GLU A 19 -7.10 -21.48 14.38
C GLU A 19 -5.92 -20.53 14.13
N LEU A 20 -5.83 -19.42 14.87
CA LEU A 20 -4.74 -18.45 14.79
C LEU A 20 -3.54 -18.81 15.69
N GLY A 21 -3.54 -19.98 16.32
CA GLY A 21 -2.44 -20.43 17.18
C GLY A 21 -2.54 -19.95 18.63
N GLY A 22 -3.70 -19.44 19.04
CA GLY A 22 -4.05 -19.11 20.42
C GLY A 22 -3.73 -17.68 20.87
N GLU A 23 -2.96 -16.92 20.11
CA GLU A 23 -2.73 -15.48 20.32
C GLU A 23 -3.00 -14.73 19.02
N ALA A 24 -3.74 -13.62 19.08
CA ALA A 24 -4.02 -12.81 17.89
C ALA A 24 -4.34 -11.34 18.21
N HIS A 25 -4.14 -10.47 17.23
CA HIS A 25 -4.63 -9.10 17.26
C HIS A 25 -6.14 -9.04 16.91
N ILE A 26 -6.89 -8.09 17.47
CA ILE A 26 -8.34 -7.91 17.22
C ILE A 26 -8.65 -7.87 15.72
N SER A 27 -7.86 -7.16 14.91
CA SER A 27 -8.07 -7.10 13.45
C SER A 27 -7.91 -8.43 12.72
N GLU A 28 -7.11 -9.35 13.27
CA GLU A 28 -6.90 -10.70 12.72
C GLU A 28 -8.06 -11.61 13.12
N ILE A 29 -8.50 -11.48 14.38
CA ILE A 29 -9.67 -12.17 14.91
C ILE A 29 -10.92 -11.77 14.14
N ASP A 30 -11.16 -10.47 13.93
CA ASP A 30 -12.35 -9.97 13.24
C ASP A 30 -12.40 -10.50 11.79
N ARG A 31 -11.28 -10.44 11.06
CA ARG A 31 -11.16 -11.03 9.71
C ARG A 31 -11.43 -12.54 9.71
N LYS A 32 -10.91 -13.25 10.70
CA LYS A 32 -11.08 -14.69 10.82
C LYS A 32 -12.51 -15.07 11.17
N VAL A 33 -13.17 -14.32 12.05
CA VAL A 33 -14.59 -14.50 12.39
C VAL A 33 -15.49 -14.26 11.18
N THR A 34 -15.23 -13.18 10.41
CA THR A 34 -15.93 -12.91 9.15
C THR A 34 -15.80 -14.09 8.19
N SER A 35 -14.61 -14.69 8.10
CA SER A 35 -14.36 -15.88 7.27
C SER A 35 -15.04 -17.14 7.80
N ILE A 36 -15.05 -17.39 9.12
CA ILE A 36 -15.68 -18.57 9.75
C ILE A 36 -17.20 -18.54 9.55
N LEU A 37 -17.80 -17.35 9.66
CA LEU A 37 -19.24 -17.16 9.60
C LEU A 37 -19.78 -16.81 8.20
N ASP A 38 -18.89 -16.72 7.20
CA ASP A 38 -19.23 -16.32 5.83
C ASP A 38 -20.06 -15.02 5.77
N LEU A 39 -19.64 -14.03 6.57
CA LEU A 39 -20.37 -12.75 6.66
C LEU A 39 -20.08 -11.89 5.43
N SER A 40 -21.14 -11.32 4.85
CA SER A 40 -21.00 -10.39 3.73
C SER A 40 -20.37 -9.07 4.19
N GLU A 41 -19.70 -8.37 3.28
CA GLU A 41 -19.09 -7.06 3.57
C GLU A 41 -20.10 -6.04 4.13
N LYS A 42 -21.34 -6.09 3.65
CA LYS A 42 -22.43 -5.23 4.14
C LYS A 42 -22.76 -5.50 5.62
N ASP A 43 -22.68 -6.74 6.05
CA ASP A 43 -23.04 -7.13 7.41
C ASP A 43 -21.86 -6.88 8.39
N SER A 44 -20.61 -7.03 7.95
CA SER A 44 -19.42 -6.75 8.77
C SER A 44 -19.14 -5.25 8.97
N HIS A 45 -19.65 -4.40 8.07
CA HIS A 45 -19.48 -2.95 8.10
C HIS A 45 -20.77 -2.18 8.47
N GLU A 46 -21.81 -2.86 8.98
CA GLU A 46 -22.99 -2.19 9.54
C GLU A 46 -22.56 -1.30 10.72
N ILE A 47 -22.75 0.01 10.61
CA ILE A 47 -22.38 0.97 11.66
C ILE A 47 -23.39 0.89 12.79
N HIS A 48 -22.91 0.85 14.04
CA HIS A 48 -23.77 0.85 15.23
C HIS A 48 -23.84 2.22 15.91
N GLU A 49 -22.72 2.69 16.46
CA GLU A 49 -22.58 4.00 17.12
C GLU A 49 -21.20 4.62 16.82
N GLY A 50 -21.19 5.92 16.47
CA GLY A 50 -19.98 6.62 16.06
C GLY A 50 -19.32 6.00 14.83
N ASN A 51 -18.00 5.75 14.91
CA ASN A 51 -17.21 5.11 13.84
C ASN A 51 -17.08 3.58 14.00
N ARG A 52 -17.93 2.94 14.81
CA ARG A 52 -17.81 1.51 15.13
C ARG A 52 -18.77 0.66 14.33
N THR A 53 -18.28 -0.46 13.80
CA THR A 53 -19.17 -1.49 13.24
C THR A 53 -19.84 -2.26 14.38
N LYS A 54 -21.06 -2.69 14.12
CA LYS A 54 -21.84 -3.56 15.02
C LYS A 54 -21.11 -4.88 15.27
N LEU A 55 -20.41 -5.41 14.27
CA LEU A 55 -19.55 -6.58 14.42
C LEU A 55 -18.43 -6.34 15.45
N ALA A 56 -17.68 -5.23 15.31
CA ALA A 56 -16.58 -4.92 16.23
C ALA A 56 -17.07 -4.73 17.67
N TYR A 57 -18.25 -4.12 17.85
CA TYR A 57 -18.91 -3.96 19.14
C TYR A 57 -19.29 -5.31 19.77
N GLU A 58 -19.96 -6.18 19.02
CA GLU A 58 -20.37 -7.50 19.50
C GLU A 58 -19.18 -8.41 19.81
N LEU A 59 -18.11 -8.33 19.02
CA LEU A 59 -16.87 -9.09 19.25
C LEU A 59 -16.08 -8.57 20.45
N ALA A 60 -16.18 -7.29 20.80
CA ALA A 60 -15.60 -6.77 22.03
C ALA A 60 -16.30 -7.35 23.27
N TRP A 61 -17.64 -7.44 23.22
CA TRP A 61 -18.41 -8.14 24.24
C TRP A 61 -18.04 -9.62 24.34
N GLY A 62 -17.90 -10.32 23.21
CA GLY A 62 -17.45 -11.72 23.20
C GLY A 62 -16.14 -11.92 23.95
N ARG A 63 -15.12 -11.09 23.67
CA ARG A 63 -13.82 -11.14 24.38
C ARG A 63 -13.97 -10.86 25.87
N PHE A 64 -14.79 -9.88 26.23
CA PHE A 64 -15.07 -9.57 27.63
C PHE A 64 -15.66 -10.77 28.36
N TYR A 65 -16.68 -11.43 27.81
CA TYR A 65 -17.30 -12.60 28.43
C TYR A 65 -16.32 -13.77 28.56
N LEU A 66 -15.57 -14.09 27.51
CA LEU A 66 -14.57 -15.16 27.52
C LEU A 66 -13.45 -14.89 28.54
N LYS A 67 -13.11 -13.61 28.79
CA LYS A 67 -12.20 -13.22 29.86
C LYS A 67 -12.78 -13.46 31.25
N GLN A 68 -14.07 -13.17 31.47
CA GLN A 68 -14.70 -13.38 32.78
C GLN A 68 -14.74 -14.85 33.18
N VAL A 69 -14.80 -15.76 32.20
CA VAL A 69 -14.72 -17.21 32.42
C VAL A 69 -13.32 -17.79 32.26
N ASN A 70 -12.28 -16.93 32.32
CA ASN A 70 -10.87 -17.33 32.31
C ASN A 70 -10.42 -18.09 31.06
N LEU A 71 -11.12 -17.96 29.92
CA LEU A 71 -10.73 -18.60 28.66
C LEU A 71 -9.83 -17.72 27.80
N LEU A 72 -9.94 -16.39 27.97
CA LEU A 72 -9.08 -15.41 27.32
C LEU A 72 -8.43 -14.48 28.34
N GLU A 73 -7.24 -14.01 27.99
CA GLU A 73 -6.56 -12.93 28.69
C GLU A 73 -6.13 -11.83 27.71
N LYS A 74 -6.12 -10.60 28.20
CA LYS A 74 -5.62 -9.45 27.45
C LYS A 74 -4.13 -9.34 27.74
N LEU A 75 -3.29 -9.67 26.77
CA LEU A 75 -1.83 -9.59 26.91
C LEU A 75 -1.35 -8.14 26.84
N SER A 76 -1.85 -7.43 25.84
CA SER A 76 -1.52 -6.04 25.60
C SER A 76 -2.63 -5.40 24.77
N ARG A 77 -2.42 -4.17 24.35
CA ARG A 77 -3.39 -3.42 23.58
C ARG A 77 -3.70 -4.10 22.25
N GLY A 78 -4.98 -4.29 21.92
CA GLY A 78 -5.40 -5.02 20.72
C GLY A 78 -5.04 -6.52 20.67
N ARG A 79 -4.18 -7.03 21.57
CA ARG A 79 -3.72 -8.44 21.58
C ARG A 79 -4.31 -9.23 22.74
N TRP A 80 -4.85 -10.38 22.37
CA TRP A 80 -5.50 -11.31 23.27
C TRP A 80 -4.93 -12.71 23.07
N SER A 81 -4.92 -13.49 24.14
CA SER A 81 -4.47 -14.88 24.12
C SER A 81 -5.48 -15.79 24.80
N LEU A 82 -5.53 -17.04 24.36
CA LEU A 82 -6.08 -18.14 25.15
C LEU A 82 -5.22 -18.30 26.41
N THR A 83 -5.89 -18.50 27.54
CA THR A 83 -5.26 -19.00 28.75
C THR A 83 -4.96 -20.50 28.61
N ALA A 84 -4.27 -21.10 29.58
CA ALA A 84 -4.10 -22.57 29.61
C ALA A 84 -5.46 -23.31 29.53
N GLU A 85 -6.46 -22.84 30.26
CA GLU A 85 -7.84 -23.37 30.23
C GLU A 85 -8.49 -23.16 28.86
N GLY A 86 -8.26 -22.00 28.24
CA GLY A 86 -8.66 -21.71 26.86
C GLY A 86 -8.06 -22.71 25.87
N PHE A 87 -6.79 -23.09 26.01
CA PHE A 87 -6.13 -24.07 25.14
C PHE A 87 -6.68 -25.49 25.31
N GLU A 88 -7.06 -25.89 26.52
CA GLU A 88 -7.63 -27.22 26.80
C GLU A 88 -9.12 -27.32 26.46
N THR A 89 -9.83 -26.20 26.36
CA THR A 89 -11.27 -26.16 26.08
C THR A 89 -11.55 -26.34 24.58
N ASP A 90 -12.24 -27.42 24.20
CA ASP A 90 -12.62 -27.68 22.80
C ASP A 90 -13.91 -26.97 22.36
N LYS A 91 -14.86 -26.82 23.29
CA LYS A 91 -16.17 -26.20 23.04
C LYS A 91 -16.61 -25.37 24.23
N ILE A 92 -17.30 -24.28 23.96
CA ILE A 92 -17.81 -23.35 24.97
C ILE A 92 -19.34 -23.30 24.95
N ASP A 93 -19.96 -23.28 26.12
CA ASP A 93 -21.41 -23.03 26.25
C ASP A 93 -21.66 -21.52 26.30
N THR A 94 -21.80 -20.92 25.13
CA THR A 94 -21.93 -19.47 24.97
C THR A 94 -23.20 -18.92 25.61
N TYR A 95 -24.29 -19.69 25.62
CA TYR A 95 -25.57 -19.28 26.22
C TYR A 95 -25.46 -19.14 27.73
N SER A 96 -24.84 -20.12 28.40
CA SER A 96 -24.63 -20.08 29.85
C SER A 96 -23.68 -18.94 30.24
N ILE A 97 -22.62 -18.72 29.47
CA ILE A 97 -21.64 -17.64 29.72
C ILE A 97 -22.30 -16.26 29.67
N VAL A 98 -23.10 -15.99 28.63
CA VAL A 98 -23.77 -14.68 28.46
C VAL A 98 -24.83 -14.46 29.54
N ASN A 99 -25.64 -15.46 29.86
CA ASN A 99 -26.74 -15.32 30.83
C ASN A 99 -26.29 -15.24 32.29
N ASN A 100 -25.16 -15.87 32.63
CA ASN A 100 -24.64 -15.87 33.99
C ASN A 100 -23.94 -14.55 34.38
N TYR A 101 -23.75 -13.63 33.43
CA TYR A 101 -23.01 -12.39 33.66
C TYR A 101 -23.80 -11.14 33.24
N ARG A 102 -24.30 -10.39 34.23
CA ARG A 102 -24.93 -9.06 34.01
C ARG A 102 -23.87 -7.96 34.18
N PRO A 103 -23.43 -7.29 33.10
CA PRO A 103 -22.48 -6.20 33.21
C PRO A 103 -23.09 -4.99 33.92
N LYS A 104 -22.25 -4.23 34.66
CA LYS A 104 -22.60 -2.92 35.22
C LYS A 104 -22.34 -1.84 34.17
N ASP A 105 -23.04 -0.70 34.23
CA ASP A 105 -22.88 0.44 33.30
C ASP A 105 -21.41 0.95 33.18
N SER A 106 -20.62 0.81 34.25
CA SER A 106 -19.19 1.14 34.24
C SER A 106 -18.37 0.30 33.25
N VAL A 107 -18.80 -0.94 32.99
CA VAL A 107 -18.13 -1.89 32.10
C VAL A 107 -18.37 -1.52 30.63
N GLU A 108 -19.57 -1.05 30.30
CA GLU A 108 -19.89 -0.53 28.96
C GLU A 108 -19.01 0.67 28.60
N THR A 109 -18.80 1.57 29.56
CA THR A 109 -17.95 2.74 29.39
C THR A 109 -16.47 2.35 29.21
N GLU A 110 -15.99 1.35 29.96
CA GLU A 110 -14.63 0.83 29.87
C GLU A 110 -14.38 0.13 28.52
N LEU A 111 -15.31 -0.72 28.07
CA LEU A 111 -15.29 -1.36 26.75
C LEU A 111 -15.26 -0.33 25.62
N ALA A 112 -16.11 0.71 25.73
CA ALA A 112 -16.13 1.79 24.76
C ALA A 112 -14.81 2.56 24.71
N ASN A 113 -14.18 2.81 25.85
CA ASN A 113 -12.89 3.49 25.89
C ASN A 113 -11.77 2.63 25.30
N ASP A 114 -11.68 1.35 25.64
CA ASP A 114 -10.68 0.40 25.10
C ASP A 114 -10.75 0.29 23.56
N LEU A 115 -11.96 0.21 23.00
CA LEU A 115 -12.21 0.18 21.55
C LEU A 115 -11.77 1.48 20.84
N ASN A 116 -12.09 2.65 21.42
CA ASN A 116 -11.66 3.93 20.86
C ASN A 116 -10.16 4.10 20.94
N ASP A 117 -9.56 3.70 22.06
CA ASP A 117 -8.14 3.77 22.26
C ASP A 117 -7.44 2.98 21.16
N ASP A 118 -7.81 1.69 20.97
CA ASP A 118 -7.26 0.75 19.97
C ASP A 118 -7.23 1.34 18.56
N ILE A 119 -8.35 1.90 18.10
CA ILE A 119 -8.46 2.58 16.80
C ILE A 119 -7.55 3.82 16.74
N LEU A 120 -7.52 4.63 17.81
CA LEU A 120 -6.74 5.88 17.85
C LEU A 120 -5.22 5.67 17.87
N ARG A 121 -4.66 4.57 18.41
CA ARG A 121 -3.18 4.34 18.34
C ARG A 121 -2.69 3.48 17.19
N GLU A 122 -3.53 2.67 16.55
CA GLU A 122 -3.15 2.07 15.26
C GLU A 122 -2.85 3.16 14.22
N GLU A 123 -3.58 4.28 14.26
CA GLU A 123 -3.24 5.47 13.47
C GLU A 123 -1.90 6.08 13.92
N THR A 124 -1.58 6.16 15.22
CA THR A 124 -0.40 6.91 15.71
C THR A 124 0.98 6.30 15.45
N ASN A 125 1.10 5.01 15.11
CA ASN A 125 2.42 4.37 14.88
C ASN A 125 2.93 4.49 13.43
N THR A 126 2.14 5.10 12.54
CA THR A 126 2.52 5.35 11.14
C THR A 126 2.46 6.84 10.83
N GLU A 127 3.50 7.38 10.23
CA GLU A 127 3.56 8.81 9.88
C GLU A 127 2.57 9.23 8.78
N VAL A 128 2.09 8.27 8.01
CA VAL A 128 1.10 8.41 6.95
C VAL A 128 -0.04 7.42 7.21
N GLU A 129 -1.27 7.88 7.11
CA GLU A 129 -2.48 7.08 7.27
C GLU A 129 -2.55 6.00 6.19
N LYS A 130 -2.85 4.76 6.59
CA LYS A 130 -3.09 3.67 5.63
C LYS A 130 -4.46 3.85 5.01
N GLU A 131 -4.52 3.88 3.69
CA GLU A 131 -5.81 3.88 2.98
C GLU A 131 -6.49 2.52 3.16
N VAL A 132 -7.71 2.52 3.69
CA VAL A 132 -8.58 1.34 3.65
C VAL A 132 -9.13 1.23 2.23
N GLN A 133 -8.42 0.48 1.38
CA GLN A 133 -8.93 0.11 0.06
C GLN A 133 -9.92 -1.04 0.24
N GLU A 134 -11.22 -0.77 0.02
CA GLU A 134 -12.16 -1.84 -0.33
C GLU A 134 -11.66 -2.44 -1.64
N ILE A 135 -11.28 -3.72 -1.61
CA ILE A 135 -10.85 -4.47 -2.80
C ILE A 135 -12.09 -4.72 -3.65
N SER A 136 -12.61 -3.67 -4.29
CA SER A 136 -13.55 -3.83 -5.39
C SER A 136 -12.73 -4.18 -6.64
N ILE A 137 -12.60 -5.47 -6.93
CA ILE A 137 -12.07 -5.97 -8.22
C ILE A 137 -13.15 -5.84 -9.30
N ASP A 138 -13.99 -4.81 -9.21
CA ASP A 138 -15.01 -4.54 -10.21
C ASP A 138 -14.32 -3.79 -11.34
N ILE A 139 -13.76 -4.56 -12.27
CA ILE A 139 -13.19 -4.04 -13.51
C ILE A 139 -14.36 -3.43 -14.29
N LYS A 140 -14.63 -2.14 -14.05
CA LYS A 140 -15.73 -1.42 -14.71
C LYS A 140 -15.54 -1.30 -16.21
N ASP A 141 -14.33 -1.54 -16.71
CA ASP A 141 -14.02 -1.55 -18.14
C ASP A 141 -13.19 -2.79 -18.51
N PRO A 142 -13.82 -3.88 -19.01
CA PRO A 142 -13.08 -5.03 -19.46
C PRO A 142 -12.18 -4.61 -20.63
N PHE A 143 -10.86 -4.64 -20.43
CA PHE A 143 -9.91 -4.39 -21.51
C PHE A 143 -10.15 -5.39 -22.64
N ASP A 144 -10.02 -4.95 -23.90
CA ASP A 144 -10.13 -5.85 -25.04
C ASP A 144 -8.98 -6.88 -24.97
N PRO A 145 -9.28 -8.19 -24.78
CA PRO A 145 -8.26 -9.22 -24.67
C PRO A 145 -7.38 -9.31 -25.92
N LYS A 146 -7.86 -8.83 -27.08
CA LYS A 146 -7.09 -8.77 -28.33
C LYS A 146 -5.91 -7.81 -28.27
N LEU A 147 -5.92 -6.86 -27.33
CA LEU A 147 -4.82 -5.91 -27.12
C LEU A 147 -3.70 -6.49 -26.26
N ILE A 148 -3.89 -7.69 -25.70
CA ILE A 148 -2.83 -8.44 -25.00
C ILE A 148 -2.13 -9.34 -26.01
N ASP A 149 -0.89 -9.00 -26.36
CA ASP A 149 0.01 -9.92 -27.03
C ASP A 149 1.16 -10.30 -26.10
N ILE A 150 1.08 -11.51 -25.54
CA ILE A 150 2.12 -12.08 -24.69
C ILE A 150 2.67 -13.31 -25.39
N LYS A 151 3.96 -13.27 -25.72
CA LYS A 151 4.67 -14.38 -26.35
C LYS A 151 5.34 -15.23 -25.28
N SER A 152 5.00 -16.52 -25.26
CA SER A 152 5.75 -17.51 -24.50
C SER A 152 6.99 -17.90 -25.29
N LYS A 153 8.16 -17.83 -24.64
CA LYS A 153 9.45 -18.21 -25.22
C LYS A 153 10.26 -18.96 -24.19
N THR A 154 10.71 -20.16 -24.55
CA THR A 154 11.75 -20.86 -23.80
C THR A 154 13.11 -20.31 -24.22
N MET A 155 13.97 -20.00 -23.26
CA MET A 155 15.35 -19.58 -23.53
C MET A 155 16.31 -20.15 -22.49
N MET A 156 17.57 -20.36 -22.90
CA MET A 156 18.64 -20.73 -21.97
C MET A 156 19.03 -19.54 -21.09
N LEU A 157 19.41 -19.80 -19.84
CA LEU A 157 19.95 -18.78 -18.93
C LEU A 157 21.15 -18.05 -19.51
N LYS A 158 21.99 -18.71 -20.31
CA LYS A 158 23.09 -18.04 -21.02
C LYS A 158 22.60 -16.84 -21.84
N ALA A 159 21.48 -16.98 -22.56
CA ALA A 159 20.94 -15.88 -23.35
C ALA A 159 20.43 -14.75 -22.45
N LEU A 160 19.87 -15.06 -21.27
CA LEU A 160 19.50 -14.05 -20.28
C LEU A 160 20.72 -13.27 -19.77
N PHE A 161 21.84 -13.98 -19.52
CA PHE A 161 23.09 -13.36 -19.05
C PHE A 161 23.69 -12.40 -20.08
N GLU A 162 23.68 -12.75 -21.38
CA GLU A 162 24.14 -11.85 -22.44
C GLU A 162 23.35 -10.54 -22.44
N ARG A 163 22.02 -10.62 -22.34
CA ARG A 163 21.16 -9.43 -22.28
C ARG A 163 21.45 -8.57 -21.04
N LEU A 164 21.71 -9.20 -19.89
CA LEU A 164 22.11 -8.49 -18.67
C LEU A 164 23.47 -7.80 -18.81
N ASN A 165 24.46 -8.47 -19.41
CA ASN A 165 25.80 -7.91 -19.65
C ASN A 165 25.75 -6.69 -20.58
N HIS A 166 24.89 -6.71 -21.58
CA HIS A 166 24.69 -5.60 -22.51
C HIS A 166 23.75 -4.50 -21.99
N GLY A 167 23.19 -4.65 -20.78
CA GLY A 167 22.26 -3.67 -20.20
C GLY A 167 20.89 -3.63 -20.91
N GLU A 168 20.54 -4.70 -21.63
CA GLU A 168 19.28 -4.85 -22.38
C GLU A 168 18.10 -5.28 -21.49
N ILE A 169 18.35 -5.49 -20.20
CA ILE A 169 17.31 -5.76 -19.20
C ILE A 169 17.40 -4.70 -18.11
N ASP A 170 16.33 -3.92 -17.98
CA ASP A 170 16.21 -2.94 -16.91
C ASP A 170 15.78 -3.65 -15.61
N LEU A 171 16.72 -3.72 -14.67
CA LEU A 171 16.50 -4.27 -13.33
C LEU A 171 15.89 -3.25 -12.36
N PHE A 172 15.49 -2.06 -12.82
CA PHE A 172 14.87 -1.07 -11.95
C PHE A 172 15.76 -0.67 -10.76
N THR A 173 17.00 -0.29 -11.06
CA THR A 173 18.05 -0.10 -10.03
C THR A 173 17.72 0.94 -8.95
N ASP A 174 16.83 1.90 -9.20
CA ASP A 174 16.38 2.87 -8.20
C ASP A 174 15.52 2.23 -7.09
N PHE A 175 14.77 1.17 -7.41
CA PHE A 175 13.93 0.42 -6.46
C PHE A 175 14.75 -0.56 -5.61
N GLN A 176 15.86 -1.05 -6.16
CA GLN A 176 16.66 -2.12 -5.55
C GLN A 176 17.68 -1.63 -4.50
N ARG A 177 17.88 -0.31 -4.38
CA ARG A 177 18.98 0.24 -3.58
C ARG A 177 18.77 0.26 -2.07
N GLN A 178 17.56 0.06 -1.54
CA GLN A 178 17.29 0.44 -0.14
C GLN A 178 16.89 -0.66 0.87
N GLY A 179 16.61 -1.92 0.50
CA GLY A 179 16.42 -2.92 1.58
C GLY A 179 15.91 -4.30 1.21
N ASP A 180 15.31 -4.46 0.03
CA ASP A 180 14.41 -5.59 -0.23
C ASP A 180 14.99 -6.65 -1.19
N LEU A 181 16.30 -6.68 -1.47
CA LEU A 181 16.86 -7.81 -2.21
C LEU A 181 16.94 -9.06 -1.33
N TRP A 182 16.65 -10.24 -1.91
CA TRP A 182 16.86 -11.54 -1.26
C TRP A 182 18.21 -11.57 -0.54
N ASP A 183 18.24 -12.12 0.66
CA ASP A 183 19.50 -12.35 1.36
C ASP A 183 20.36 -13.38 0.61
N ILE A 184 21.62 -13.52 1.04
CA ILE A 184 22.57 -14.45 0.39
C ILE A 184 22.07 -15.89 0.42
N THR A 185 21.30 -16.29 1.45
CA THR A 185 20.73 -17.63 1.59
C THR A 185 19.71 -17.90 0.50
N LYS A 186 18.72 -17.02 0.33
CA LYS A 186 17.68 -17.15 -0.71
C LYS A 186 18.29 -17.12 -2.11
N GLN A 187 19.26 -16.24 -2.36
CA GLN A 187 19.96 -16.20 -3.64
C GLN A 187 20.74 -17.50 -3.89
N SER A 188 21.45 -18.03 -2.88
CA SER A 188 22.20 -19.28 -2.99
C SER A 188 21.29 -20.50 -3.24
N ARG A 189 20.11 -20.55 -2.61
CA ARG A 189 19.10 -21.61 -2.81
C ARG A 189 18.48 -21.60 -4.21
N LEU A 190 18.35 -20.43 -4.84
CA LEU A 190 17.98 -20.36 -6.25
C LEU A 190 19.05 -21.01 -7.14
N ILE A 191 20.33 -20.68 -6.90
CA ILE A 191 21.44 -21.29 -7.65
C ILE A 191 21.47 -22.79 -7.42
N GLU A 192 21.28 -23.26 -6.19
CA GLU A 192 21.16 -24.69 -5.88
C GLU A 192 20.03 -25.35 -6.64
N SER A 193 18.84 -24.73 -6.70
CA SER A 193 17.69 -25.24 -7.46
C SER A 193 18.05 -25.46 -8.94
N ILE A 194 18.81 -24.55 -9.55
CA ILE A 194 19.32 -24.69 -10.92
C ILE A 194 20.33 -25.85 -11.02
N LEU A 195 21.27 -25.93 -10.07
CA LEU A 195 22.28 -26.98 -10.04
C LEU A 195 21.67 -28.37 -9.84
N ILE A 196 20.55 -28.51 -9.14
CA ILE A 196 19.81 -29.77 -8.98
C ILE A 196 18.70 -29.98 -10.04
N ARG A 197 18.57 -29.06 -11.01
CA ARG A 197 17.60 -29.11 -12.12
C ARG A 197 16.13 -29.07 -11.69
N PHE A 198 15.84 -28.33 -10.62
CA PHE A 198 14.47 -28.00 -10.29
C PHE A 198 13.92 -26.93 -11.25
N PRO A 199 12.66 -27.07 -11.69
CA PRO A 199 12.04 -26.10 -12.57
C PRO A 199 11.92 -24.76 -11.86
N LEU A 200 12.32 -23.69 -12.55
CA LEU A 200 12.10 -22.33 -12.08
C LEU A 200 10.70 -21.87 -12.49
N PRO A 201 10.03 -21.02 -11.68
CA PRO A 201 8.82 -20.35 -12.13
C PRO A 201 9.10 -19.52 -13.40
N ALA A 202 8.06 -19.18 -14.17
CA ALA A 202 8.24 -18.37 -15.36
C ALA A 202 8.76 -16.96 -15.03
N PHE A 203 9.45 -16.33 -15.98
CA PHE A 203 9.89 -14.94 -15.91
C PHE A 203 9.03 -14.09 -16.83
N TYR A 204 8.67 -12.89 -16.39
CA TYR A 204 7.81 -11.99 -17.16
C TYR A 204 8.55 -10.70 -17.48
N PHE A 205 8.51 -10.31 -18.75
CA PHE A 205 9.17 -9.12 -19.26
C PHE A 205 8.20 -8.27 -20.09
N ASP A 206 8.26 -6.95 -19.98
CA ASP A 206 7.71 -6.05 -20.98
C ASP A 206 8.79 -5.79 -22.04
N GLY A 207 8.56 -6.33 -23.23
CA GLY A 207 9.41 -6.21 -24.41
C GLY A 207 8.89 -5.18 -25.40
N SER A 208 8.09 -4.19 -24.97
CA SER A 208 7.58 -3.12 -25.84
C SER A 208 8.69 -2.29 -26.50
N VAL A 209 9.89 -2.28 -25.91
CA VAL A 209 11.11 -1.76 -26.51
C VAL A 209 12.01 -2.94 -26.81
N ASP A 210 12.18 -3.28 -28.09
CA ASP A 210 12.82 -4.53 -28.53
C ASP A 210 14.20 -4.73 -27.90
N ASP A 211 15.03 -3.67 -27.87
CA ASP A 211 16.40 -3.71 -27.36
C ASP A 211 16.50 -3.55 -25.84
N LYS A 212 15.40 -3.30 -25.14
CA LYS A 212 15.41 -3.06 -23.70
C LYS A 212 14.17 -3.62 -23.02
N TRP A 213 14.31 -4.78 -22.41
CA TRP A 213 13.22 -5.42 -21.67
C TRP A 213 13.13 -4.88 -20.26
N LEU A 214 11.90 -4.76 -19.80
CA LEU A 214 11.55 -4.35 -18.46
C LEU A 214 11.09 -5.56 -17.66
N ILE A 215 11.61 -5.77 -16.45
CA ILE A 215 11.14 -6.89 -15.62
C ILE A 215 9.74 -6.60 -15.06
N VAL A 216 8.82 -7.56 -15.24
CA VAL A 216 7.47 -7.56 -14.65
C VAL A 216 7.42 -8.45 -13.41
N ASP A 217 7.94 -9.67 -13.51
CA ASP A 217 8.10 -10.63 -12.41
C ASP A 217 9.40 -11.42 -12.58
N GLY A 218 9.97 -11.85 -11.45
CA GLY A 218 11.25 -12.56 -11.41
C GLY A 218 12.43 -11.66 -11.06
N LEU A 219 12.19 -10.41 -10.64
CA LEU A 219 13.23 -9.44 -10.29
C LEU A 219 14.29 -10.01 -9.36
N GLN A 220 13.87 -10.60 -8.23
CA GLN A 220 14.77 -11.19 -7.24
C GLN A 220 15.58 -12.36 -7.81
N ARG A 221 14.96 -13.16 -8.69
CA ARG A 221 15.60 -14.31 -9.34
C ARG A 221 16.64 -13.85 -10.36
N VAL A 222 16.31 -12.86 -11.19
CA VAL A 222 17.25 -12.26 -12.15
C VAL A 222 18.40 -11.55 -11.42
N SER A 223 18.11 -10.83 -10.34
CA SER A 223 19.15 -10.20 -9.51
C SER A 223 20.07 -11.23 -8.86
N ALA A 224 19.54 -12.33 -8.32
CA ALA A 224 20.36 -13.41 -7.76
C ALA A 224 21.31 -14.02 -8.80
N LEU A 225 20.79 -14.28 -9.99
CA LEU A 225 21.57 -14.79 -11.12
C LEU A 225 22.66 -13.80 -11.55
N LYS A 226 22.33 -12.52 -11.69
CA LYS A 226 23.30 -11.47 -12.02
C LYS A 226 24.38 -11.34 -10.95
N ASN A 227 24.00 -11.28 -9.68
CA ASN A 227 24.94 -11.14 -8.56
C ASN A 227 25.94 -12.30 -8.49
N PHE A 228 25.50 -13.53 -8.77
CA PHE A 228 26.36 -14.70 -8.71
C PHE A 228 27.24 -14.87 -9.96
N VAL A 229 26.63 -14.80 -11.16
CA VAL A 229 27.29 -15.16 -12.43
C VAL A 229 28.06 -13.99 -13.04
N ILE A 230 27.46 -12.80 -13.02
CA ILE A 230 27.96 -11.62 -13.74
C ILE A 230 28.78 -10.73 -12.81
N ASP A 231 28.13 -10.18 -11.77
CA ASP A 231 28.78 -9.23 -10.86
C ASP A 231 29.76 -9.92 -9.91
N LYS A 232 29.50 -11.21 -9.62
CA LYS A 232 30.26 -12.05 -8.68
C LYS A 232 30.40 -11.39 -7.31
N ASN A 233 29.41 -10.57 -6.95
CA ASN A 233 29.41 -9.72 -5.77
C ASN A 233 28.00 -9.66 -5.19
N PHE A 234 27.92 -9.60 -3.86
CA PHE A 234 26.70 -9.26 -3.14
C PHE A 234 27.04 -8.33 -1.98
N LYS A 235 26.41 -7.14 -1.95
CA LYS A 235 26.60 -6.12 -0.91
C LYS A 235 28.07 -5.74 -0.66
N GLY A 236 28.85 -5.61 -1.74
CA GLY A 236 30.26 -5.21 -1.67
C GLY A 236 31.22 -6.35 -1.33
N GLN A 237 30.73 -7.57 -1.13
CA GLN A 237 31.54 -8.75 -0.84
C GLN A 237 31.47 -9.76 -2.01
N PRO A 238 32.51 -10.57 -2.24
CA PRO A 238 32.46 -11.65 -3.22
C PRO A 238 31.26 -12.57 -2.97
N PHE A 239 30.46 -12.85 -3.99
CA PHE A 239 29.34 -13.76 -3.86
C PHE A 239 29.86 -15.19 -3.70
N LYS A 240 29.55 -15.81 -2.56
CA LYS A 240 29.81 -17.24 -2.30
C LYS A 240 28.51 -17.93 -1.91
N LEU A 241 28.31 -19.15 -2.42
CA LEU A 241 27.15 -19.96 -2.07
C LEU A 241 27.12 -20.22 -0.56
N ALA A 242 25.97 -20.01 0.09
CA ALA A 242 25.82 -20.17 1.53
C ALA A 242 24.48 -20.81 1.89
N ASN A 243 24.45 -21.59 2.97
CA ASN A 243 23.22 -22.14 3.54
C ASN A 243 22.40 -22.98 2.55
N LEU A 244 23.10 -23.79 1.75
CA LEU A 244 22.52 -24.72 0.77
C LEU A 244 21.79 -25.87 1.49
N GLU A 245 20.77 -26.48 0.89
CA GLU A 245 20.02 -27.58 1.53
C GLU A 245 20.55 -28.97 1.13
N PHE A 246 20.98 -29.13 -0.11
CA PHE A 246 21.37 -30.41 -0.72
C PHE A 246 22.85 -30.46 -1.12
N LEU A 247 23.36 -29.41 -1.77
CA LEU A 247 24.67 -29.38 -2.39
C LEU A 247 25.75 -28.79 -1.46
N LYS A 248 25.89 -29.37 -0.26
CA LYS A 248 26.85 -28.91 0.76
C LYS A 248 28.31 -28.88 0.30
N ASN A 249 28.67 -29.71 -0.68
CA ASN A 249 30.02 -29.80 -1.23
C ASN A 249 30.44 -28.60 -2.11
N VAL A 250 29.50 -27.76 -2.55
CA VAL A 250 29.79 -26.53 -3.32
C VAL A 250 29.52 -25.26 -2.51
N GLU A 251 29.16 -25.40 -1.23
CA GLU A 251 29.00 -24.27 -0.32
C GLU A 251 30.36 -23.55 -0.14
N GLY A 252 30.36 -22.23 -0.12
CA GLY A 252 31.54 -21.38 -0.06
C GLY A 252 32.22 -21.09 -1.42
N LEU A 253 31.82 -21.76 -2.50
CA LEU A 253 32.35 -21.50 -3.84
C LEU A 253 31.73 -20.25 -4.47
N SER A 254 32.54 -19.46 -5.18
CA SER A 254 32.06 -18.43 -6.11
C SER A 254 31.75 -19.04 -7.48
N TYR A 255 31.12 -18.27 -8.39
CA TYR A 255 30.89 -18.75 -9.75
C TYR A 255 32.21 -19.18 -10.42
N ASP A 256 33.30 -18.44 -10.23
CA ASP A 256 34.59 -18.76 -10.85
C ASP A 256 35.22 -20.05 -10.30
N ASP A 257 34.93 -20.40 -9.05
CA ASP A 257 35.43 -21.62 -8.41
C ASP A 257 34.62 -22.87 -8.79
N LEU A 258 33.45 -22.71 -9.43
CA LEU A 258 32.62 -23.85 -9.81
C LEU A 258 33.30 -24.73 -10.89
N PRO A 259 33.22 -26.06 -10.75
CA PRO A 259 33.54 -27.01 -11.81
C PRO A 259 32.83 -26.69 -13.13
N ARG A 260 33.50 -26.97 -14.26
CA ARG A 260 33.01 -26.60 -15.59
C ARG A 260 31.64 -27.21 -15.91
N ASP A 261 31.38 -28.42 -15.45
CA ASP A 261 30.10 -29.12 -15.63
C ASP A 261 28.94 -28.43 -14.90
N LEU A 262 29.18 -27.86 -13.71
CA LEU A 262 28.20 -27.07 -12.97
C LEU A 262 27.95 -25.71 -13.61
N LYS A 263 29.00 -25.02 -14.05
CA LYS A 263 28.86 -23.78 -14.85
C LYS A 263 28.02 -24.04 -16.10
N ARG A 264 28.32 -25.13 -16.82
CA ARG A 264 27.57 -25.54 -18.01
C ARG A 264 26.10 -25.80 -17.68
N ARG A 265 25.82 -26.47 -16.55
CA ARG A 265 24.45 -26.72 -16.10
C ARG A 265 23.68 -25.41 -15.87
N ILE A 266 24.31 -24.40 -15.27
CA ILE A 266 23.70 -23.07 -15.12
C ILE A 266 23.41 -22.47 -16.51
N ASP A 267 24.42 -22.40 -17.39
CA ASP A 267 24.30 -21.77 -18.72
C ASP A 267 23.20 -22.41 -19.58
N GLU A 268 23.12 -23.74 -19.58
CA GLU A 268 22.20 -24.55 -20.39
C GLU A 268 20.81 -24.74 -19.76
N THR A 269 20.58 -24.22 -18.55
CA THR A 269 19.25 -24.31 -17.93
C THR A 269 18.24 -23.52 -18.75
N GLU A 270 17.17 -24.20 -19.16
CA GLU A 270 16.06 -23.59 -19.88
C GLU A 270 15.08 -22.95 -18.90
N ILE A 271 14.67 -21.72 -19.20
CA ILE A 271 13.64 -20.99 -18.47
C ILE A 271 12.49 -20.64 -19.41
N THR A 272 11.28 -20.69 -18.86
CA THR A 272 10.09 -20.17 -19.53
C THR A 272 10.01 -18.66 -19.31
N THR A 273 9.90 -17.91 -20.40
CA THR A 273 9.72 -16.46 -20.38
C THR A 273 8.41 -16.08 -21.07
N TYR A 274 7.73 -15.07 -20.52
CA TYR A 274 6.58 -14.43 -21.13
C TYR A 274 6.96 -12.99 -21.43
N ILE A 275 6.91 -12.62 -22.70
CA ILE A 275 7.31 -11.30 -23.18
C ILE A 275 6.06 -10.58 -23.69
N ILE A 276 5.72 -9.46 -23.06
CA ILE A 276 4.66 -8.57 -23.54
C ILE A 276 5.19 -7.86 -24.79
N SER A 277 4.54 -8.08 -25.93
CA SER A 277 4.93 -7.50 -27.21
C SER A 277 4.63 -6.00 -27.29
N PRO A 278 5.33 -5.27 -28.19
CA PRO A 278 4.95 -3.91 -28.56
C PRO A 278 3.48 -3.80 -29.00
N GLY A 279 2.85 -2.66 -28.73
CA GLY A 279 1.45 -2.39 -29.06
C GLY A 279 0.47 -2.66 -27.92
N THR A 280 0.88 -3.35 -26.85
CA THR A 280 0.06 -3.52 -25.64
C THR A 280 -0.11 -2.18 -24.92
N PRO A 281 -1.34 -1.67 -24.72
CA PRO A 281 -1.58 -0.38 -24.06
C PRO A 281 -1.03 -0.32 -22.63
N ILE A 282 -0.60 0.86 -22.20
CA ILE A 282 0.02 1.05 -20.87
C ILE A 282 -0.89 0.62 -19.71
N GLN A 283 -2.21 0.85 -19.81
CA GLN A 283 -3.19 0.45 -18.80
C GLN A 283 -3.31 -1.08 -18.69
N VAL A 284 -3.23 -1.78 -19.83
CA VAL A 284 -3.21 -3.24 -19.88
C VAL A 284 -1.94 -3.76 -19.24
N LYS A 285 -0.78 -3.15 -19.56
CA LYS A 285 0.50 -3.48 -18.92
C LYS A 285 0.47 -3.26 -17.42
N TYR A 286 -0.09 -2.15 -16.94
CA TYR A 286 -0.27 -1.88 -15.52
C TYR A 286 -1.07 -2.99 -14.81
N ASN A 287 -2.19 -3.41 -15.39
CA ASN A 287 -3.01 -4.50 -14.85
C ASN A 287 -2.28 -5.85 -14.87
N LEU A 288 -1.51 -6.14 -15.93
CA LEU A 288 -0.65 -7.32 -15.99
C LEU A 288 0.41 -7.30 -14.89
N PHE A 289 1.11 -6.18 -14.68
CA PHE A 289 2.07 -6.01 -13.60
C PHE A 289 1.43 -6.27 -12.23
N LYS A 290 0.27 -5.64 -11.95
CA LYS A 290 -0.44 -5.79 -10.67
C LYS A 290 -0.88 -7.24 -10.40
N ARG A 291 -1.21 -8.01 -11.44
CA ARG A 291 -1.67 -9.41 -11.32
C ARG A 291 -0.55 -10.44 -11.29
N ILE A 292 0.51 -10.21 -12.06
CA ILE A 292 1.58 -11.20 -12.29
C ILE A 292 2.66 -11.09 -11.23
N ASN A 293 2.88 -9.90 -10.67
CA ASN A 293 3.85 -9.69 -9.60
C ASN A 293 3.40 -10.47 -8.35
N THR A 294 3.79 -11.74 -8.28
CA THR A 294 3.25 -12.75 -7.35
C THR A 294 4.34 -13.34 -6.46
N SER A 295 5.61 -12.98 -6.70
CA SER A 295 6.77 -13.62 -6.06
C SER A 295 7.50 -12.68 -5.09
N GLY A 296 7.20 -12.78 -3.79
CA GLY A 296 8.03 -12.33 -2.67
C GLY A 296 7.98 -10.84 -2.30
N LEU A 297 8.03 -9.93 -3.28
CA LEU A 297 7.95 -8.48 -3.07
C LEU A 297 7.07 -7.84 -4.14
N PHE A 298 5.80 -7.65 -3.78
CA PHE A 298 4.85 -6.91 -4.59
C PHE A 298 5.35 -5.48 -4.78
N LEU A 299 5.40 -5.01 -6.03
CA LEU A 299 5.60 -3.60 -6.34
C LEU A 299 4.33 -2.86 -5.95
N GLU A 300 4.49 -1.75 -5.25
CA GLU A 300 3.41 -0.84 -4.93
C GLU A 300 2.88 -0.21 -6.23
N PRO A 301 1.59 0.17 -6.28
CA PRO A 301 0.99 0.85 -7.42
C PRO A 301 1.87 1.95 -8.05
N GLN A 302 2.43 2.84 -7.23
CA GLN A 302 3.31 3.92 -7.70
C GLN A 302 4.61 3.43 -8.33
N GLU A 303 5.15 2.32 -7.84
CA GLU A 303 6.36 1.73 -8.38
C GLU A 303 6.12 1.19 -9.79
N ILE A 304 4.97 0.54 -10.01
CA ILE A 304 4.50 0.12 -11.34
C ILE A 304 4.27 1.34 -12.25
N ARG A 305 3.65 2.42 -11.74
CA ARG A 305 3.42 3.66 -12.54
C ARG A 305 4.73 4.28 -12.98
N HIS A 306 5.70 4.39 -12.07
CA HIS A 306 7.02 4.91 -12.39
C HIS A 306 7.72 4.02 -13.42
N ALA A 307 7.63 2.70 -13.25
CA ALA A 307 8.18 1.70 -14.15
C ALA A 307 7.68 1.83 -15.60
N LEU A 308 6.37 2.02 -15.78
CA LEU A 308 5.75 2.11 -17.11
C LEU A 308 5.87 3.49 -17.75
N ASN A 309 6.14 4.54 -16.98
CA ASN A 309 6.18 5.93 -17.44
C ASN A 309 7.59 6.55 -17.31
N GLN A 310 8.63 5.77 -17.64
CA GLN A 310 10.02 6.22 -17.64
C GLN A 310 10.25 7.44 -18.55
N GLY A 311 11.32 8.19 -18.27
CA GLY A 311 11.64 9.44 -18.96
C GLY A 311 11.02 10.64 -18.27
N GLU A 312 10.49 11.58 -19.05
CA GLU A 312 10.07 12.89 -18.54
C GLU A 312 8.96 12.83 -17.48
N PRO A 313 7.90 12.01 -17.58
CA PRO A 313 6.88 11.91 -16.53
C PRO A 313 7.45 11.45 -15.17
N ALA A 314 8.18 10.34 -15.17
CA ALA A 314 8.85 9.81 -14.00
C ALA A 314 9.84 10.81 -13.38
N LYS A 315 10.62 11.51 -14.22
CA LYS A 315 11.57 12.54 -13.78
C LYS A 315 10.85 13.73 -13.16
N PHE A 316 9.80 14.25 -13.80
CA PHE A 316 9.06 15.40 -13.31
C PHE A 316 8.42 15.14 -11.94
N VAL A 317 7.79 13.97 -11.74
CA VAL A 317 7.24 13.58 -10.43
C VAL A 317 8.33 13.48 -9.37
N LYS A 318 9.48 12.88 -9.72
CA LYS A 318 10.63 12.80 -8.80
C LYS A 318 11.14 14.21 -8.43
N ASP A 319 11.32 15.08 -9.42
CA ASP A 319 11.83 16.45 -9.22
C ASP A 319 10.91 17.26 -8.28
N LEU A 320 9.60 17.05 -8.33
CA LEU A 320 8.65 17.65 -7.40
C LEU A 320 8.69 17.00 -6.01
N ALA A 321 8.83 15.67 -5.92
CA ALA A 321 8.95 14.96 -4.65
C ALA A 321 10.25 15.31 -3.90
N ASP A 322 11.30 15.68 -4.65
CA ASP A 322 12.57 16.11 -4.09
C ASP A 322 12.59 17.56 -3.56
N LEU A 323 11.53 18.34 -3.82
CA LEU A 323 11.44 19.73 -3.38
C LEU A 323 11.47 19.88 -1.85
N PRO A 324 12.26 20.83 -1.32
CA PRO A 324 12.31 21.07 0.12
C PRO A 324 10.97 21.57 0.68
N GLU A 325 10.17 22.30 -0.10
CA GLU A 325 8.86 22.79 0.34
C GLU A 325 7.88 21.64 0.57
N PHE A 326 7.87 20.63 -0.31
CA PHE A 326 7.04 19.43 -0.14
C PHE A 326 7.48 18.62 1.09
N LYS A 327 8.80 18.40 1.23
CA LYS A 327 9.35 17.70 2.40
C LYS A 327 9.04 18.44 3.70
N LYS A 328 9.13 19.77 3.72
CA LYS A 328 8.77 20.60 4.89
C LYS A 328 7.27 20.58 5.18
N ALA A 329 6.42 20.75 4.18
CA ALA A 329 4.96 20.76 4.33
C ALA A 329 4.42 19.42 4.85
N THR A 330 5.12 18.33 4.56
CA THR A 330 4.81 16.99 5.07
C THR A 330 5.59 16.65 6.36
N CYS A 331 6.33 17.60 6.92
CA CYS A 331 7.17 17.42 8.11
C CYS A 331 8.15 16.24 7.99
N TYR A 332 8.66 15.99 6.77
CA TYR A 332 9.56 14.88 6.43
C TYR A 332 9.00 13.49 6.76
N ALA A 333 7.68 13.38 6.89
CA ALA A 333 7.01 12.18 7.41
C ALA A 333 6.72 11.12 6.33
N ILE A 334 7.00 11.43 5.05
CA ILE A 334 6.75 10.53 3.93
C ILE A 334 8.03 9.78 3.55
N LYS A 335 7.96 8.46 3.67
CA LYS A 335 9.03 7.52 3.30
C LYS A 335 9.26 7.49 1.78
N THR A 336 10.52 7.38 1.36
CA THR A 336 10.90 7.42 -0.06
C THR A 336 11.24 6.05 -0.64
N GLU A 337 11.50 5.06 0.23
CA GLU A 337 12.00 3.72 -0.11
C GLU A 337 11.11 3.01 -1.13
N ARG A 338 9.80 3.16 -0.99
CA ARG A 338 8.77 2.56 -1.87
C ARG A 338 8.01 3.62 -2.68
N MET A 339 8.66 4.77 -2.93
CA MET A 339 8.13 5.87 -3.73
C MET A 339 6.80 6.46 -3.23
N LEU A 340 6.53 6.39 -1.92
CA LEU A 340 5.30 6.94 -1.35
C LEU A 340 5.23 8.46 -1.56
N ASP A 341 6.35 9.17 -1.43
CA ASP A 341 6.52 10.56 -1.81
C ASP A 341 6.07 10.86 -3.26
N ARG A 342 6.44 9.99 -4.20
CA ARG A 342 6.03 10.11 -5.61
C ARG A 342 4.54 9.79 -5.80
N ASP A 343 3.94 8.94 -4.97
CA ASP A 343 2.49 8.68 -5.01
C ASP A 343 1.70 9.94 -4.65
N PHE A 344 2.11 10.64 -3.59
CA PHE A 344 1.55 11.94 -3.21
C PHE A 344 1.66 12.94 -4.36
N VAL A 345 2.86 13.13 -4.90
CA VAL A 345 3.07 14.08 -6.00
C VAL A 345 2.27 13.71 -7.25
N THR A 346 2.18 12.43 -7.61
CA THR A 346 1.39 11.96 -8.75
C THR A 346 -0.09 12.31 -8.58
N ARG A 347 -0.64 12.20 -7.36
CA ARG A 347 -2.02 12.65 -7.07
C ARG A 347 -2.19 14.15 -7.31
N TYR A 348 -1.31 14.98 -6.75
CA TYR A 348 -1.34 16.42 -6.99
C TYR A 348 -1.31 16.74 -8.49
N VAL A 349 -0.33 16.20 -9.23
CA VAL A 349 -0.15 16.50 -10.65
C VAL A 349 -1.38 16.04 -11.46
N SER A 350 -1.93 14.87 -11.14
CA SER A 350 -3.11 14.33 -11.84
C SER A 350 -4.35 15.21 -11.65
N PHE A 351 -4.65 15.62 -10.41
CA PHE A 351 -5.77 16.52 -10.10
C PHE A 351 -5.50 18.00 -10.47
N ARG A 352 -4.23 18.37 -10.70
CA ARG A 352 -3.86 19.67 -11.26
C ARG A 352 -4.08 19.73 -12.78
N LEU A 353 -3.94 18.59 -13.46
CA LEU A 353 -4.11 18.45 -14.91
C LEU A 353 -5.54 18.11 -15.33
N ILE A 354 -6.25 17.31 -14.52
CA ILE A 354 -7.61 16.85 -14.78
C ILE A 354 -8.51 17.41 -13.69
N ASN A 355 -9.63 18.03 -14.08
CA ASN A 355 -10.58 18.58 -13.11
C ASN A 355 -11.16 17.43 -12.25
N TYR A 356 -11.32 17.64 -10.95
CA TYR A 356 -11.90 16.62 -10.06
C TYR A 356 -13.35 16.27 -10.43
N ASN A 357 -14.07 17.15 -11.13
CA ASN A 357 -15.41 16.86 -11.67
C ASN A 357 -15.39 15.82 -12.81
N GLU A 358 -14.24 15.67 -13.47
CA GLU A 358 -13.99 14.67 -14.52
C GLU A 358 -13.36 13.38 -13.97
N TYR A 359 -13.25 13.26 -12.64
CA TYR A 359 -12.71 12.06 -12.03
C TYR A 359 -13.64 10.87 -12.30
N GLU A 360 -13.06 9.81 -12.87
CA GLU A 360 -13.69 8.50 -13.01
C GLU A 360 -12.87 7.47 -12.24
N PRO A 361 -13.49 6.67 -11.35
CA PRO A 361 -12.82 5.55 -10.71
C PRO A 361 -12.37 4.50 -11.74
N ASP A 362 -11.32 3.74 -11.46
CA ASP A 362 -10.56 3.69 -10.20
C ASP A 362 -9.39 4.69 -10.14
N LEU A 363 -8.85 4.92 -8.94
CA LEU A 363 -7.78 5.88 -8.72
C LEU A 363 -6.48 5.52 -9.48
N ASP A 364 -6.13 4.23 -9.61
CA ASP A 364 -4.93 3.84 -10.35
C ASP A 364 -5.05 4.22 -11.83
N SER A 365 -6.21 3.97 -12.43
CA SER A 365 -6.52 4.39 -13.80
C SER A 365 -6.44 5.91 -13.97
N PHE A 366 -6.97 6.68 -13.01
CA PHE A 366 -6.87 8.15 -13.01
C PHE A 366 -5.43 8.65 -12.92
N LEU A 367 -4.62 8.10 -12.00
CA LEU A 367 -3.21 8.49 -11.84
C LEU A 367 -2.36 8.08 -13.06
N ASN A 368 -2.66 6.93 -13.68
CA ASN A 368 -2.02 6.51 -14.94
C ASN A 368 -2.32 7.50 -16.09
N LYS A 369 -3.56 7.99 -16.19
CA LYS A 369 -3.93 9.04 -17.15
C LYS A 369 -3.16 10.33 -16.86
N GLY A 370 -3.04 10.72 -15.59
CA GLY A 370 -2.22 11.86 -15.17
C GLY A 370 -0.76 11.74 -15.60
N MET A 371 -0.13 10.58 -15.35
CA MET A 371 1.25 10.31 -15.79
C MET A 371 1.41 10.43 -17.31
N SER A 372 0.46 9.90 -18.08
CA SER A 372 0.45 10.01 -19.54
C SER A 372 0.40 11.48 -19.99
N LEU A 373 -0.45 12.31 -19.37
CA LEU A 373 -0.60 13.73 -19.71
C LEU A 373 0.67 14.56 -19.43
N ILE A 374 1.51 14.18 -18.46
CA ILE A 374 2.78 14.89 -18.19
C ILE A 374 3.70 14.86 -19.43
N SER A 375 3.64 13.78 -20.20
CA SER A 375 4.42 13.64 -21.44
C SER A 375 3.92 14.53 -22.58
N THR A 376 2.64 14.90 -22.57
CA THR A 376 2.00 15.65 -23.67
C THR A 376 2.05 17.17 -23.48
N ILE A 377 2.14 17.63 -22.23
CA ILE A 377 2.24 19.07 -21.91
C ILE A 377 3.62 19.63 -22.22
N SER A 378 3.72 20.95 -22.42
CA SER A 378 4.99 21.61 -22.73
C SER A 378 5.89 21.78 -21.49
N PRO A 379 7.20 21.98 -21.67
CA PRO A 379 8.10 22.32 -20.55
C PRO A 379 7.65 23.56 -19.77
N VAL A 380 7.05 24.55 -20.45
CA VAL A 380 6.50 25.76 -19.82
C VAL A 380 5.32 25.42 -18.91
N GLN A 381 4.41 24.56 -19.37
CA GLN A 381 3.27 24.09 -18.56
C GLN A 381 3.75 23.26 -17.36
N ARG A 382 4.73 22.36 -17.55
CA ARG A 382 5.35 21.62 -16.43
C ARG A 382 5.97 22.57 -15.41
N ASN A 383 6.70 23.58 -15.87
CA ASN A 383 7.29 24.57 -14.96
C ASN A 383 6.21 25.37 -14.21
N GLN A 384 5.09 25.72 -14.86
CA GLN A 384 3.98 26.39 -14.16
C GLN A 384 3.38 25.49 -13.07
N ILE A 385 3.15 24.21 -13.34
CA ILE A 385 2.65 23.25 -12.34
C ILE A 385 3.62 23.15 -11.16
N LYS A 386 4.93 23.17 -11.41
CA LYS A 386 5.97 23.18 -10.38
C LYS A 386 5.91 24.46 -9.53
N VAL A 387 5.81 25.62 -10.15
CA VAL A 387 5.68 26.91 -9.44
C VAL A 387 4.41 26.92 -8.58
N ASP A 388 3.29 26.49 -9.14
CA ASP A 388 2.01 26.39 -8.42
C ASP A 388 2.09 25.41 -7.25
N PHE A 389 2.83 24.30 -7.40
CA PHE A 389 3.05 23.32 -6.34
C PHE A 389 3.88 23.89 -5.19
N ILE A 390 5.00 24.55 -5.50
CA ILE A 390 5.85 25.23 -4.52
C ILE A 390 5.03 26.26 -3.73
N LYS A 391 4.24 27.07 -4.43
CA LYS A 391 3.32 28.04 -3.84
C LYS A 391 2.32 27.38 -2.89
N ALA A 392 1.68 26.28 -3.30
CA ALA A 392 0.74 25.55 -2.47
C ALA A 392 1.39 24.93 -1.22
N MET A 393 2.57 24.34 -1.35
CA MET A 393 3.30 23.75 -0.21
C MET A 393 3.68 24.83 0.81
N ASN A 394 4.19 25.98 0.35
CA ASN A 394 4.48 27.12 1.23
C ASN A 394 3.22 27.68 1.90
N ALA A 395 2.10 27.74 1.19
CA ALA A 395 0.82 28.13 1.77
C ALA A 395 0.38 27.15 2.86
N CYS A 396 0.45 25.84 2.61
CA CYS A 396 0.14 24.82 3.62
C CYS A 396 1.01 24.94 4.88
N ILE A 397 2.30 25.20 4.74
CA ILE A 397 3.21 25.44 5.88
C ILE A 397 2.74 26.64 6.69
N ARG A 398 2.40 27.76 6.04
CA ARG A 398 1.98 28.99 6.73
C ARG A 398 0.58 28.90 7.34
N LEU A 399 -0.33 28.16 6.71
CA LEU A 399 -1.71 28.00 7.18
C LEU A 399 -1.83 26.97 8.30
N PHE A 400 -1.15 25.84 8.18
CA PHE A 400 -1.39 24.68 9.05
C PHE A 400 -0.16 24.25 9.84
N ASP A 401 1.03 24.78 9.55
CA ASP A 401 2.30 24.40 10.16
C ASP A 401 2.47 22.85 10.21
N LYS A 402 2.75 22.27 11.37
CA LYS A 402 2.91 20.83 11.57
C LYS A 402 1.62 20.02 11.38
N TYR A 403 0.48 20.68 11.18
CA TYR A 403 -0.82 20.05 10.99
C TYR A 403 -1.25 19.95 9.52
N ALA A 404 -0.44 20.43 8.58
CA ALA A 404 -0.74 20.32 7.16
C ALA A 404 -1.07 18.86 6.78
N PHE A 405 -2.15 18.70 6.00
CA PHE A 405 -2.63 17.42 5.45
C PHE A 405 -3.02 16.37 6.50
N ARG A 406 -3.40 16.79 7.71
CA ARG A 406 -3.78 15.90 8.80
C ARG A 406 -5.21 16.18 9.23
N LYS A 407 -5.92 15.13 9.64
CA LYS A 407 -7.24 15.26 10.25
C LYS A 407 -7.11 16.02 11.57
N ARG A 408 -8.03 16.96 11.80
CA ARG A 408 -8.12 17.73 13.06
C ARG A 408 -9.57 17.85 13.48
N TYR A 409 -9.83 17.60 14.76
CA TYR A 409 -11.15 17.72 15.38
C TYR A 409 -11.15 18.76 16.50
N HIS A 410 -9.97 19.06 17.07
CA HIS A 410 -9.79 20.10 18.08
C HIS A 410 -8.52 20.93 17.82
N ILE A 411 -8.49 22.15 18.37
CA ILE A 411 -7.33 23.04 18.22
C ILE A 411 -6.12 22.55 19.03
N GLU A 412 -6.37 21.75 20.07
CA GLU A 412 -5.36 21.13 20.93
C GLU A 412 -4.89 19.75 20.45
N ASP A 413 -5.44 19.25 19.33
CA ASP A 413 -5.08 17.93 18.80
C ASP A 413 -3.56 17.76 18.65
N THR A 414 -3.06 16.59 19.04
CA THR A 414 -1.70 16.18 18.74
C THR A 414 -1.52 15.90 17.25
N ARG A 415 -0.28 15.91 16.77
CA ARG A 415 0.04 15.63 15.37
C ARG A 415 -0.41 14.21 14.98
N LYS A 416 -1.43 14.11 14.13
CA LYS A 416 -1.91 12.86 13.52
C LYS A 416 -1.11 12.48 12.26
N PRO A 417 -1.28 11.26 11.73
CA PRO A 417 -0.67 10.86 10.45
C PRO A 417 -1.15 11.73 9.29
N ILE A 418 -0.33 11.82 8.25
CA ILE A 418 -0.71 12.50 7.00
C ILE A 418 -1.78 11.69 6.28
N ASN A 419 -2.82 12.38 5.82
CA ASN A 419 -3.89 11.81 5.01
C ASN A 419 -3.70 12.19 3.53
N LYS A 420 -3.67 11.19 2.64
CA LYS A 420 -3.46 11.38 1.19
C LYS A 420 -4.57 12.20 0.52
N ALA A 421 -5.82 11.98 0.91
CA ALA A 421 -6.98 12.68 0.35
C ALA A 421 -6.95 14.17 0.74
N LEU A 422 -6.59 14.50 1.98
CA LEU A 422 -6.37 15.87 2.40
C LEU A 422 -5.19 16.51 1.68
N PHE A 423 -4.11 15.75 1.44
CA PHE A 423 -2.98 16.24 0.66
C PHE A 423 -3.38 16.65 -0.76
N GLU A 424 -3.97 15.76 -1.54
CA GLU A 424 -4.33 16.05 -2.93
C GLU A 424 -5.37 17.18 -3.03
N THR A 425 -6.30 17.27 -2.07
CA THR A 425 -7.31 18.34 -2.07
C THR A 425 -6.70 19.70 -1.73
N TRP A 426 -6.02 19.84 -0.58
CA TRP A 426 -5.46 21.12 -0.18
C TRP A 426 -4.38 21.61 -1.13
N SER A 427 -3.48 20.72 -1.57
CA SER A 427 -2.40 21.09 -2.49
C SER A 427 -2.94 21.62 -3.82
N VAL A 428 -3.94 20.94 -4.40
CA VAL A 428 -4.54 21.38 -5.67
C VAL A 428 -5.36 22.64 -5.50
N THR A 429 -6.20 22.75 -4.47
CA THR A 429 -7.02 23.94 -4.24
C THR A 429 -6.15 25.19 -4.07
N LEU A 430 -5.14 25.14 -3.19
CA LEU A 430 -4.25 26.29 -2.96
C LEU A 430 -3.36 26.59 -4.17
N SER A 431 -2.98 25.59 -4.96
CA SER A 431 -2.16 25.81 -6.17
C SER A 431 -2.86 26.67 -7.21
N LYS A 432 -4.20 26.63 -7.27
CA LYS A 432 -5.03 27.37 -8.23
C LYS A 432 -5.31 28.82 -7.84
N LEU A 433 -5.06 29.20 -6.58
CA LEU A 433 -5.32 30.55 -6.09
C LEU A 433 -4.24 31.56 -6.53
N SER A 434 -4.61 32.84 -6.60
CA SER A 434 -3.64 33.93 -6.75
C SER A 434 -2.82 34.12 -5.45
N GLU A 435 -1.66 34.76 -5.58
CA GLU A 435 -0.83 35.08 -4.39
C GLU A 435 -1.56 36.01 -3.42
N GLU A 436 -2.33 36.97 -3.91
CA GLU A 436 -3.16 37.86 -3.09
C GLU A 436 -4.16 37.07 -2.25
N ARG A 437 -4.84 36.10 -2.87
CA ARG A 437 -5.81 35.26 -2.15
C ARG A 437 -5.14 34.39 -1.10
N ILE A 438 -3.98 33.78 -1.43
CA ILE A 438 -3.19 33.02 -0.46
C ILE A 438 -2.76 33.89 0.72
N ASN A 439 -2.27 35.10 0.46
CA ASN A 439 -1.87 36.01 1.53
C ASN A 439 -3.03 36.44 2.43
N SER A 440 -4.22 36.65 1.84
CA SER A 440 -5.46 36.90 2.61
C SER A 440 -5.79 35.73 3.54
N LEU A 441 -5.76 34.49 3.05
CA LEU A 441 -6.00 33.31 3.90
C LEU A 441 -4.95 33.15 5.00
N ILE A 442 -3.69 33.46 4.71
CA ILE A 442 -2.62 33.35 5.71
C ILE A 442 -2.74 34.42 6.79
N ASN A 443 -3.18 35.62 6.45
CA ASN A 443 -3.42 36.68 7.42
C ASN A 443 -4.57 36.33 8.38
N ASP A 444 -5.48 35.45 7.97
CA ASP A 444 -6.58 34.94 8.79
C ASP A 444 -6.47 33.41 8.99
N SER A 445 -5.25 32.92 9.22
CA SER A 445 -4.98 31.48 9.34
C SER A 445 -5.77 30.82 10.47
N ASP A 446 -6.06 31.54 11.55
CA ASP A 446 -6.84 31.03 12.67
C ASP A 446 -8.28 30.70 12.25
N SER A 447 -8.92 31.59 11.49
CA SER A 447 -10.26 31.36 10.93
C SER A 447 -10.26 30.17 9.96
N VAL A 448 -9.24 30.06 9.09
CA VAL A 448 -9.08 28.89 8.20
C VAL A 448 -9.01 27.58 9.00
N ASN A 449 -8.20 27.54 10.07
CA ASN A 449 -8.08 26.34 10.91
C ASN A 449 -9.38 26.02 11.64
N LEU A 450 -10.04 27.03 12.23
CA LEU A 450 -11.30 26.86 12.95
C LEU A 450 -12.42 26.36 12.03
N GLN A 451 -12.54 26.92 10.82
CA GLN A 451 -13.53 26.45 9.84
C GLN A 451 -13.22 25.05 9.33
N PHE A 452 -11.94 24.69 9.13
CA PHE A 452 -11.58 23.34 8.74
C PHE A 452 -11.91 22.33 9.86
N ILE A 453 -11.59 22.66 11.11
CA ILE A 453 -11.97 21.85 12.27
C ILE A 453 -13.50 21.72 12.38
N GLN A 454 -14.23 22.82 12.16
CA GLN A 454 -15.69 22.79 12.16
C GLN A 454 -16.21 21.84 11.07
N LEU A 455 -15.72 21.97 9.83
CA LEU A 455 -16.09 21.10 8.71
C LEU A 455 -15.84 19.62 9.04
N MET A 456 -14.70 19.30 9.65
CA MET A 456 -14.34 17.94 10.10
C MET A 456 -15.32 17.36 11.13
N ASN A 457 -15.94 18.20 11.96
CA ASN A 457 -16.86 17.79 13.01
C ASN A 457 -18.33 17.82 12.58
N SER A 458 -18.72 18.76 11.72
CA SER A 458 -20.12 19.00 11.36
C SER A 458 -20.57 18.30 10.09
N ASP A 459 -19.66 18.01 9.16
CA ASP A 459 -19.99 17.34 7.89
C ASP A 459 -19.43 15.91 7.86
N TYR A 460 -20.29 14.97 8.25
CA TYR A 460 -19.98 13.55 8.23
C TYR A 460 -19.66 13.01 6.82
N ALA A 461 -20.30 13.56 5.78
CA ALA A 461 -20.03 13.16 4.41
C ALA A 461 -18.63 13.60 3.96
N PHE A 462 -18.20 14.80 4.36
CA PHE A 462 -16.82 15.26 4.17
C PHE A 462 -15.82 14.37 4.92
N GLN A 463 -16.05 14.11 6.21
CA GLN A 463 -15.14 13.29 7.01
C GLN A 463 -14.98 11.87 6.43
N ASN A 464 -16.05 11.27 5.93
CA ASN A 464 -15.98 9.98 5.23
C ASN A 464 -15.24 10.06 3.90
N SER A 465 -15.39 11.17 3.17
CA SER A 465 -14.76 11.35 1.85
C SER A 465 -13.23 11.37 1.87
N ILE A 466 -12.64 11.55 3.06
CA ILE A 466 -11.19 11.51 3.31
C ILE A 466 -10.75 10.31 4.16
N SER A 467 -11.67 9.48 4.66
CA SER A 467 -11.35 8.39 5.62
C SER A 467 -11.53 6.99 5.05
N THR A 468 -12.60 6.75 4.29
CA THR A 468 -12.92 5.44 3.73
C THR A 468 -13.21 5.56 2.25
N SER A 469 -12.99 4.47 1.48
CA SER A 469 -13.23 4.34 0.03
C SER A 469 -12.91 5.62 -0.75
N THR A 470 -11.78 6.26 -0.46
CA THR A 470 -11.47 7.65 -0.88
C THR A 470 -11.31 7.78 -2.40
N SER A 471 -11.24 6.67 -3.13
CA SER A 471 -11.27 6.58 -4.59
C SER A 471 -12.67 6.63 -5.21
N ASP A 472 -13.75 6.67 -4.42
CA ASP A 472 -15.11 6.82 -4.94
C ASP A 472 -15.31 8.20 -5.58
N LYS A 473 -16.03 8.23 -6.71
CA LYS A 473 -16.29 9.48 -7.46
C LYS A 473 -16.99 10.54 -6.61
N SER A 474 -18.07 10.16 -5.93
CA SER A 474 -18.83 11.08 -5.08
C SER A 474 -17.98 11.64 -3.94
N ARG A 475 -17.09 10.83 -3.37
CA ARG A 475 -16.18 11.24 -2.29
C ARG A 475 -15.09 12.19 -2.79
N VAL A 476 -14.51 11.92 -3.95
CA VAL A 476 -13.56 12.83 -4.61
C VAL A 476 -14.21 14.19 -4.82
N ILE A 477 -15.38 14.21 -5.48
CA ILE A 477 -16.11 15.46 -5.73
C ILE A 477 -16.41 16.18 -4.41
N LYS A 478 -16.93 15.47 -3.39
CA LYS A 478 -17.26 16.05 -2.08
C LYS A 478 -16.06 16.70 -1.39
N ARG A 479 -14.92 16.01 -1.24
CA ARG A 479 -13.77 16.60 -0.54
C ARG A 479 -13.25 17.85 -1.25
N PHE A 480 -13.17 17.81 -2.58
CA PHE A 480 -12.71 18.94 -3.36
C PHE A 480 -13.69 20.12 -3.30
N SER A 481 -15.00 19.87 -3.42
CA SER A 481 -16.01 20.93 -3.35
C SER A 481 -16.05 21.59 -1.99
N GLU A 482 -15.99 20.84 -0.88
CA GLU A 482 -16.07 21.45 0.45
C GLU A 482 -14.83 22.28 0.80
N ILE A 483 -13.63 21.83 0.45
CA ILE A 483 -12.42 22.63 0.67
C ILE A 483 -12.40 23.87 -0.23
N GLN A 484 -12.88 23.76 -1.48
CA GLN A 484 -13.05 24.90 -2.37
C GLN A 484 -14.05 25.92 -1.76
N ASN A 485 -15.22 25.47 -1.31
CA ASN A 485 -16.22 26.33 -0.67
C ASN A 485 -15.69 27.01 0.60
N LEU A 486 -14.97 26.28 1.46
CA LEU A 486 -14.36 26.84 2.66
C LEU A 486 -13.39 27.97 2.31
N VAL A 487 -12.52 27.72 1.32
CA VAL A 487 -11.56 28.72 0.84
C VAL A 487 -12.25 29.91 0.19
N ASP A 488 -13.33 29.71 -0.56
CA ASP A 488 -14.03 30.79 -1.26
C ASP A 488 -14.83 31.67 -0.29
N ASN A 489 -15.39 31.09 0.78
CA ASN A 489 -16.18 31.80 1.79
C ASN A 489 -15.36 32.62 2.80
N LEU A 490 -14.06 32.36 2.94
CA LEU A 490 -13.16 33.06 3.86
C LEU A 490 -12.66 34.40 3.29
N CYS A 491 -13.57 35.22 2.76
CA CYS A 491 -13.27 36.48 2.08
C CYS A 491 -14.07 37.64 2.66
#